data_AF-A0A2V8DYP1-F1
#
_entry.id   AF-A0A2V8DYP1-F1
#
_cell.length_a   1.000
_cell.length_b   1.000
_cell.length_c   1.000
_cell.angle_alpha   90.00
_cell.angle_beta   90.00
_cell.angle_gamma   90.00
#
_symmetry.space_group_name_H-M   'P 1'
#
loop_
_entity.id
_entity.type
_entity.pdbx_description
1 polymer ?
#
loop_
_entity_poly.entity_id
_entity_poly.type
_entity_poly.pdbx_seq_one_letter_code
_entity_poly.pdbx_strand_id
1 'polypeptide(L)'
;ILATAFFILVFSGISAVIPFSKGGYWNPPGPATANLNNGGAHGLSELLYAFTSQTENNGSAFAGITVNTPWYDLTGGLCMLFGRFLFIIPALAIAGSLAAKKAVPTSAGTLPTHGPLFVGLLVGTVIVVGALTFFPALSLGPIVEHFLMLDGKVVMTALSPLPVWG
;
A
#
# COMPACT_ATOMS: atom_id res chain seq x y z
N ILE A 1 -5.89 -4.26 -7.78
CA ILE A 1 -5.36 -4.85 -6.53
C ILE A 1 -3.94 -5.40 -6.71
N LEU A 2 -3.71 -6.52 -7.41
CA LEU A 2 -2.35 -7.11 -7.41
C LEU A 2 -1.27 -6.20 -8.05
N ALA A 3 -1.61 -5.53 -9.15
CA ALA A 3 -0.68 -4.60 -9.80
C ALA A 3 -0.39 -3.35 -8.94
N THR A 4 -1.39 -2.78 -8.26
CA THR A 4 -1.15 -1.64 -7.34
C THR A 4 -0.37 -2.09 -6.10
N ALA A 5 -0.74 -3.24 -5.53
CA ALA A 5 -0.06 -3.80 -4.37
C ALA A 5 1.42 -4.06 -4.62
N PHE A 6 1.80 -4.46 -5.84
CA PHE A 6 3.21 -4.59 -6.21
C PHE A 6 3.97 -3.27 -6.00
N PHE A 7 3.48 -2.15 -6.55
CA PHE A 7 4.15 -0.86 -6.38
C PHE A 7 4.19 -0.41 -4.93
N ILE A 8 3.08 -0.57 -4.21
CA ILE A 8 2.99 -0.22 -2.78
C ILE A 8 4.06 -0.98 -2.00
N LEU A 9 4.06 -2.31 -2.07
CA LEU A 9 4.94 -3.15 -1.27
C LEU A 9 6.42 -3.00 -1.69
N VAL A 10 6.70 -2.85 -2.99
CA VAL A 10 8.06 -2.68 -3.49
C VAL A 10 8.63 -1.33 -3.07
N PHE A 11 7.93 -0.22 -3.29
CA PHE A 11 8.48 1.09 -2.92
C PHE A 11 8.53 1.31 -1.41
N SER A 12 7.57 0.78 -0.65
CA SER A 12 7.66 0.75 0.82
C SER A 12 8.84 -0.09 1.28
N GLY A 13 9.04 -1.29 0.71
CA GLY A 13 10.15 -2.18 1.06
C GLY A 13 11.52 -1.59 0.72
N ILE A 14 11.67 -0.99 -0.46
CA ILE A 14 12.91 -0.30 -0.86
C ILE A 14 13.15 0.90 0.06
N SER A 15 12.15 1.74 0.31
CA SER A 15 12.29 2.92 1.17
C SER A 15 12.59 2.57 2.63
N ALA A 16 12.25 1.37 3.09
CA ALA A 16 12.59 0.91 4.43
C ALA A 16 14.10 0.60 4.60
N VAL A 17 14.84 0.35 3.50
CA VAL A 17 16.23 -0.13 3.56
C VAL A 17 17.23 0.66 2.72
N ILE A 18 16.77 1.50 1.79
CA ILE A 18 17.65 2.19 0.85
C ILE A 18 18.54 3.23 1.57
N PRO A 19 19.87 3.13 1.44
CA PRO A 19 20.78 4.10 2.01
C PRO A 19 20.93 5.31 1.08
N PHE A 20 20.99 6.51 1.67
CA PHE A 20 21.50 7.70 0.98
C PHE A 20 22.49 8.44 1.88
N SER A 21 23.44 9.14 1.25
CA SER A 21 24.37 10.02 1.94
C SER A 21 23.63 11.26 2.47
N LYS A 22 23.84 11.62 3.73
CA LYS A 22 23.36 12.89 4.29
C LYS A 22 23.89 14.07 3.48
N GLY A 23 23.01 15.01 3.13
CA GLY A 23 23.31 16.14 2.25
C GLY A 23 23.36 15.80 0.75
N GLY A 24 23.13 14.54 0.37
CA GLY A 24 23.03 14.14 -1.03
C GLY A 24 21.73 14.64 -1.70
N TYR A 25 21.74 14.75 -3.03
CA TYR A 25 20.59 15.25 -3.79
C TYR A 25 19.32 14.41 -3.60
N TRP A 26 19.44 13.08 -3.72
CA TRP A 26 18.28 12.17 -3.75
C TRP A 26 17.45 12.19 -2.46
N ASN A 27 18.13 12.25 -1.32
CA ASN A 27 17.47 12.37 -0.02
C ASN A 27 18.41 13.08 0.97
N PRO A 28 18.35 14.41 1.06
CA PRO A 28 19.24 15.19 1.93
C PRO A 28 19.25 14.76 3.40
N PRO A 29 18.13 14.29 4.01
CA PRO A 29 18.14 13.80 5.39
C PRO A 29 19.05 12.59 5.66
N GLY A 30 19.42 11.80 4.64
CA GLY A 30 20.16 10.54 4.79
C GLY A 30 19.37 9.36 4.22
N PRO A 31 19.43 8.15 4.82
CA PRO A 31 18.58 7.02 4.40
C PRO A 31 17.11 7.43 4.27
N ALA A 32 16.32 6.76 3.43
CA ALA A 32 14.92 7.14 3.23
C ALA A 32 14.11 7.16 4.54
N THR A 33 14.42 6.25 5.46
CA THR A 33 13.83 6.21 6.81
C THR A 33 14.16 7.43 7.67
N ALA A 34 15.18 8.22 7.35
CA ALA A 34 15.49 9.48 8.05
C ALA A 34 14.43 10.57 7.84
N ASN A 35 13.48 10.35 6.93
CA ASN A 35 12.35 11.24 6.68
C ASN A 35 11.16 10.98 7.61
N LEU A 36 11.20 9.88 8.38
CA LEU A 36 10.17 9.49 9.32
C LEU A 36 10.29 10.30 10.61
N ASN A 37 9.15 10.73 11.14
CA ASN A 37 9.09 11.32 12.48
C ASN A 37 8.92 10.25 13.56
N ASN A 38 8.50 9.04 13.17
CA ASN A 38 8.29 7.92 14.09
C ASN A 38 9.18 6.73 13.70
N GLY A 39 9.85 6.14 14.70
CA GLY A 39 10.61 4.90 14.53
C GLY A 39 9.74 3.64 14.62
N GLY A 40 10.36 2.48 14.37
CA GLY A 40 9.73 1.18 14.57
C GLY A 40 8.50 0.92 13.70
N ALA A 41 7.50 0.26 14.27
CA ALA A 41 6.29 -0.18 13.56
C ALA A 41 5.46 0.97 12.98
N HIS A 42 5.38 2.11 13.70
CA HIS A 42 4.64 3.28 13.21
C HIS A 42 5.33 3.91 11.99
N GLY A 43 6.66 3.98 11.98
CA GLY A 43 7.42 4.45 10.83
C GLY A 43 7.20 3.58 9.58
N LEU A 44 7.08 2.26 9.76
CA LEU A 44 6.70 1.36 8.65
C LEU A 44 5.27 1.64 8.19
N SER A 45 4.33 1.89 9.11
CA SER A 45 2.97 2.29 8.76
C SER A 45 2.93 3.61 7.98
N GLU A 46 3.75 4.61 8.34
CA GLU A 46 3.88 5.87 7.60
C GLU A 46 4.37 5.65 6.16
N LEU A 47 5.41 4.83 5.96
CA LEU A 47 5.89 4.45 4.62
C LEU A 47 4.81 3.71 3.82
N LEU A 48 4.20 2.69 4.42
CA LEU A 48 3.18 1.87 3.77
C LEU A 48 1.99 2.73 3.35
N TYR A 49 1.55 3.63 4.24
CA TYR A 49 0.42 4.51 3.98
C TYR A 49 0.71 5.54 2.89
N ALA A 50 1.90 6.14 2.89
CA ALA A 50 2.29 7.11 1.86
C ALA A 50 2.21 6.51 0.44
N PHE A 51 2.84 5.35 0.23
CA PHE A 51 2.80 4.67 -1.07
C PHE A 51 1.43 4.07 -1.39
N THR A 52 0.66 3.62 -0.39
CA THR A 52 -0.73 3.19 -0.58
C THR A 52 -1.58 4.33 -1.12
N SER A 53 -1.55 5.49 -0.45
CA SER A 53 -2.35 6.65 -0.83
C SER A 53 -1.98 7.18 -2.22
N GLN A 54 -0.67 7.24 -2.53
CA GLN A 54 -0.18 7.67 -3.83
C GLN A 54 -0.58 6.69 -4.95
N THR A 55 -0.38 5.38 -4.73
CA THR A 55 -0.69 4.35 -5.74
C THR A 55 -2.19 4.19 -5.96
N GLU A 56 -3.01 4.27 -4.91
CA GLU A 56 -4.47 4.19 -5.03
C GLU A 56 -5.12 5.56 -5.36
N ASN A 57 -4.29 6.58 -5.61
CA ASN A 57 -4.71 7.94 -5.96
C ASN A 57 -5.74 8.55 -4.95
N ASN A 58 -5.57 8.26 -3.65
CA ASN A 58 -6.47 8.71 -2.59
C ASN A 58 -6.21 10.17 -2.17
N GLY A 59 -4.93 10.51 -1.93
CA GLY A 59 -4.50 11.85 -1.53
C GLY A 59 -4.45 12.09 -0.02
N SER A 60 -4.84 11.12 0.81
CA SER A 60 -4.65 11.18 2.27
C SER A 60 -3.18 11.01 2.68
N ALA A 61 -2.81 11.50 3.86
CA ALA A 61 -1.48 11.30 4.43
C ALA A 61 -1.55 11.23 5.97
N PHE A 62 -0.65 10.45 6.60
CA PHE A 62 -0.40 10.55 8.04
C PHE A 62 0.31 11.86 8.41
N ALA A 63 0.99 12.50 7.45
CA ALA A 63 1.72 13.76 7.63
C ALA A 63 2.86 13.75 8.68
N GLY A 64 3.21 12.59 9.24
CA GLY A 64 4.41 12.43 10.06
C GLY A 64 5.69 12.21 9.26
N ILE A 65 5.60 11.56 8.09
CA ILE A 65 6.72 11.43 7.14
C ILE A 65 6.85 12.68 6.25
N THR A 66 8.08 13.19 6.08
CA THR A 66 8.37 14.25 5.10
C THR A 66 8.70 13.65 3.74
N VAL A 67 7.79 13.81 2.78
CA VAL A 67 7.92 13.25 1.42
C VAL A 67 8.43 14.26 0.38
N ASN A 68 8.88 15.44 0.80
CA ASN A 68 9.39 16.49 -0.08
C ASN A 68 10.90 16.31 -0.35
N THR A 69 11.27 15.18 -0.94
CA THR A 69 12.64 14.91 -1.42
C THR A 69 12.61 14.26 -2.79
N PRO A 70 13.66 14.41 -3.62
CA PRO A 70 13.64 13.84 -4.98
C PRO A 70 13.34 12.34 -5.03
N TRP A 71 13.75 11.56 -4.02
CA TRP A 71 13.38 10.16 -3.90
C TRP A 71 11.87 9.96 -3.76
N TYR A 72 11.23 10.62 -2.80
CA TYR A 72 9.80 10.46 -2.52
C TYR A 72 8.91 11.12 -3.57
N ASP A 73 9.32 12.27 -4.11
CA ASP A 73 8.59 12.93 -5.20
C ASP A 73 8.60 12.06 -6.47
N LEU A 74 9.75 11.48 -6.82
CA LEU A 74 9.86 10.62 -8.00
C LEU A 74 9.10 9.31 -7.81
N THR A 75 9.38 8.57 -6.73
CA THR A 75 8.74 7.27 -6.49
C THR A 75 7.25 7.42 -6.24
N GLY A 76 6.83 8.46 -5.51
CA GLY A 76 5.42 8.80 -5.32
C GLY A 76 4.73 9.22 -6.62
N GLY A 77 5.39 10.03 -7.44
CA GLY A 77 4.88 10.38 -8.78
C GLY A 77 4.71 9.16 -9.68
N LEU A 78 5.68 8.23 -9.67
CA LEU A 78 5.58 6.95 -10.38
C LEU A 78 4.43 6.09 -9.84
N CYS A 79 4.27 5.99 -8.52
CA CYS A 79 3.13 5.33 -7.88
C CYS A 79 1.80 5.89 -8.39
N MET A 80 1.65 7.23 -8.41
CA MET A 80 0.43 7.88 -8.89
C MET A 80 0.18 7.61 -10.38
N LEU A 81 1.23 7.71 -11.21
CA LEU A 81 1.16 7.47 -12.64
C LEU A 81 0.73 6.04 -12.94
N PHE A 82 1.40 5.06 -12.33
CA PHE A 82 1.14 3.64 -12.55
C PHE A 82 -0.19 3.20 -11.93
N GLY A 83 -0.48 3.65 -10.73
CA GLY A 83 -1.75 3.44 -10.05
C GLY A 83 -2.95 3.88 -10.89
N ARG A 84 -2.83 5.04 -11.56
CA ARG A 84 -3.90 5.58 -12.41
C ARG A 84 -3.96 4.91 -13.77
N PHE A 85 -2.88 4.99 -14.56
CA PHE A 85 -2.95 4.70 -15.99
C PHE A 85 -2.73 3.23 -16.32
N LEU A 86 -1.88 2.51 -15.58
CA LEU A 86 -1.72 1.07 -15.80
C LEU A 86 -2.97 0.28 -15.40
N PHE A 87 -3.89 0.84 -14.61
CA PHE A 87 -5.20 0.25 -14.35
C PHE A 87 -6.23 0.53 -15.44
N ILE A 88 -6.18 1.72 -16.04
CA ILE A 88 -7.12 2.11 -17.10
C ILE A 88 -6.90 1.29 -18.37
N ILE A 89 -5.65 1.01 -18.74
CA ILE A 89 -5.32 0.24 -19.96
C ILE A 89 -5.99 -1.15 -20.00
N PRO A 90 -5.80 -2.05 -19.00
CA PRO A 90 -6.45 -3.35 -19.00
C PRO A 90 -7.96 -3.23 -18.79
N ALA A 91 -8.46 -2.23 -18.05
CA ALA A 91 -9.90 -2.00 -17.92
C ALA A 91 -10.55 -1.68 -19.28
N LEU A 92 -9.92 -0.82 -20.09
CA LEU A 92 -10.37 -0.53 -21.46
C LEU A 92 -10.23 -1.74 -22.38
N ALA A 93 -9.16 -2.54 -22.23
CA ALA A 93 -9.01 -3.79 -22.98
C ALA A 93 -10.13 -4.81 -22.66
N ILE A 94 -10.48 -4.95 -21.37
CA ILE A 94 -11.63 -5.75 -20.93
C ILE A 94 -12.92 -5.19 -21.53
N ALA A 95 -13.13 -3.87 -21.47
CA ALA A 95 -14.32 -3.24 -22.05
C ALA A 95 -14.43 -3.50 -23.56
N GLY A 96 -13.35 -3.35 -24.32
CA GLY A 96 -13.33 -3.67 -25.75
C GLY A 96 -13.59 -5.15 -26.04
N SER A 97 -13.00 -6.05 -25.25
CA SER A 97 -13.24 -7.50 -25.34
C SER A 97 -14.69 -7.88 -25.03
N LEU A 98 -15.32 -7.22 -24.05
CA LEU A 98 -16.72 -7.43 -23.69
C LEU A 98 -17.67 -6.83 -24.73
N ALA A 99 -17.36 -5.68 -25.32
CA ALA A 99 -18.18 -5.04 -26.34
C ALA A 99 -18.35 -5.90 -27.61
N ALA A 100 -17.36 -6.75 -27.92
CA ALA A 100 -17.43 -7.68 -29.03
C ALA A 100 -18.28 -8.95 -28.73
N LYS A 101 -18.64 -9.20 -27.47
CA LYS A 101 -19.39 -10.40 -27.06
C LYS A 101 -20.89 -10.13 -27.08
N LYS A 102 -21.67 -11.12 -27.54
CA LYS A 102 -23.13 -11.10 -27.44
C LYS A 102 -23.57 -11.57 -26.05
N ALA A 103 -24.54 -10.90 -25.46
CA ALA A 103 -25.18 -11.35 -24.24
C ALA A 103 -25.92 -12.68 -24.49
N VAL A 104 -25.75 -13.64 -23.58
CA VAL A 104 -26.41 -14.95 -23.64
C VAL A 104 -27.62 -14.94 -22.70
N PRO A 105 -28.78 -15.49 -23.10
CA PRO A 105 -29.94 -15.59 -22.22
C PRO A 105 -29.64 -16.37 -20.93
N THR A 106 -30.37 -16.04 -19.87
CA THR A 106 -30.30 -16.75 -18.59
C THR A 106 -30.72 -18.21 -18.75
N SER A 107 -29.98 -19.11 -18.10
CA SER A 107 -30.24 -20.55 -18.10
C SER A 107 -30.23 -21.11 -16.67
N ALA A 108 -30.52 -22.40 -16.52
CA ALA A 108 -30.41 -23.08 -15.22
C ALA A 108 -28.99 -23.04 -14.61
N GLY A 109 -27.95 -22.83 -15.43
CA GLY A 109 -26.57 -22.68 -14.96
C GLY A 109 -26.14 -21.24 -14.63
N THR A 110 -27.02 -20.25 -14.83
CA THR A 110 -26.67 -18.83 -14.59
C THR A 110 -26.74 -18.51 -13.10
N LEU A 111 -25.60 -18.18 -12.49
CA LEU A 111 -25.55 -17.73 -11.09
C LEU A 111 -26.16 -16.32 -10.97
N PRO A 112 -27.13 -16.08 -10.06
CA PRO A 112 -27.65 -14.75 -9.80
C PRO A 112 -26.56 -13.83 -9.24
N THR A 113 -26.24 -12.73 -9.94
CA THR A 113 -25.26 -11.73 -9.49
C THR A 113 -25.89 -10.62 -8.62
N HIS A 114 -26.92 -10.99 -7.85
CA HIS A 114 -27.67 -10.09 -6.98
C HIS A 114 -28.14 -10.82 -5.72
N GLY A 115 -28.52 -10.06 -4.70
CA GLY A 115 -28.97 -10.59 -3.41
C GLY A 115 -27.81 -10.97 -2.47
N PRO A 116 -28.14 -11.45 -1.25
CA PRO A 116 -27.16 -11.59 -0.18
C PRO A 116 -25.99 -12.53 -0.49
N LEU A 117 -26.25 -13.62 -1.23
CA LEU A 117 -25.23 -14.60 -1.58
C LEU A 117 -24.12 -13.99 -2.45
N PHE A 118 -24.48 -13.28 -3.51
CA PHE A 118 -23.49 -12.65 -4.40
C PHE A 118 -22.76 -11.51 -3.69
N VAL A 119 -23.45 -10.74 -2.84
CA VAL A 119 -22.82 -9.72 -2.00
C VAL A 119 -21.77 -10.35 -1.07
N GLY A 120 -22.12 -11.42 -0.37
CA GLY A 120 -21.18 -12.15 0.49
C GLY A 120 -19.98 -12.69 -0.27
N LEU A 121 -20.21 -13.27 -1.45
CA LEU A 121 -19.14 -13.75 -2.34
C LEU A 121 -18.20 -12.62 -2.78
N LEU A 122 -18.76 -11.49 -3.21
CA LEU A 122 -17.98 -10.34 -3.68
C LEU A 122 -17.16 -9.73 -2.55
N VAL A 123 -17.77 -9.45 -1.39
CA VAL A 123 -17.08 -8.91 -0.22
C VAL A 123 -16.01 -9.88 0.27
N GLY A 124 -16.34 -11.17 0.38
CA GLY A 124 -15.38 -12.20 0.78
C GLY A 124 -14.19 -12.27 -0.17
N THR A 125 -14.42 -12.18 -1.48
CA THR A 125 -13.35 -12.15 -2.48
C THR A 125 -12.44 -10.93 -2.30
N VAL A 126 -13.01 -9.73 -2.13
CA VAL A 126 -12.23 -8.49 -1.92
C VAL A 126 -11.41 -8.57 -0.63
N ILE A 127 -12.01 -9.04 0.48
CA ILE A 127 -11.33 -9.20 1.76
C ILE A 127 -10.20 -10.22 1.64
N VAL A 128 -10.44 -11.40 1.08
CA VAL A 128 -9.42 -12.45 0.98
C VAL A 128 -8.24 -11.97 0.13
N VAL A 129 -8.50 -11.38 -1.03
CA VAL A 129 -7.44 -10.87 -1.91
C VAL A 129 -6.67 -9.75 -1.21
N GLY A 130 -7.34 -8.77 -0.61
CA GLY A 130 -6.69 -7.67 0.09
C GLY A 130 -5.90 -8.13 1.32
N ALA A 131 -6.53 -8.91 2.19
CA ALA A 131 -5.92 -9.43 3.40
C ALA A 131 -4.66 -10.24 3.07
N LEU A 132 -4.75 -11.25 2.20
CA LEU A 132 -3.59 -12.09 1.88
C LEU A 132 -2.45 -11.31 1.23
N THR A 133 -2.77 -10.25 0.47
CA THR A 133 -1.75 -9.43 -0.19
C THR A 133 -0.98 -8.55 0.79
N PHE A 134 -1.68 -7.93 1.74
CA PHE A 134 -1.09 -6.95 2.65
C PHE A 134 -0.82 -7.48 4.07
N PHE A 135 -1.24 -8.71 4.39
CA PHE A 135 -1.12 -9.28 5.73
C PHE A 135 0.31 -9.25 6.27
N PRO A 136 1.37 -9.62 5.52
CA PRO A 136 2.73 -9.54 6.03
C PRO A 136 3.13 -8.10 6.41
N ALA A 137 2.84 -7.13 5.54
CA ALA A 137 3.19 -5.73 5.80
C ALA A 137 2.37 -5.12 6.96
N LEU A 138 1.06 -5.41 7.03
CA LEU A 138 0.18 -4.94 8.09
C LEU A 138 0.52 -5.58 9.44
N SER A 139 1.00 -6.82 9.44
CA SER A 139 1.47 -7.51 10.65
C SER A 139 2.67 -6.81 11.28
N LEU A 140 3.60 -6.31 10.46
CA LEU A 140 4.82 -5.64 10.90
C LEU A 140 4.63 -4.14 11.23
N GLY A 141 3.53 -3.55 10.80
CA GLY A 141 3.20 -2.13 11.06
C GLY A 141 2.10 -1.99 12.12
N PRO A 142 0.85 -1.70 11.74
CA PRO A 142 -0.20 -1.32 12.68
C PRO A 142 -0.59 -2.44 13.66
N ILE A 143 -0.50 -3.71 13.26
CA ILE A 143 -0.89 -4.83 14.13
C ILE A 143 0.10 -4.96 15.30
N VAL A 144 1.41 -5.00 15.03
CA VAL A 144 2.40 -5.07 16.11
C VAL A 144 2.40 -3.79 16.95
N GLU A 145 2.17 -2.63 16.35
CA GLU A 145 2.02 -1.37 17.08
C GLU A 145 0.87 -1.44 18.09
N HIS A 146 -0.28 -2.00 17.69
CA HIS A 146 -1.41 -2.19 18.60
C HIS A 146 -1.06 -3.06 19.81
N PHE A 147 -0.35 -4.17 19.59
CA PHE A 147 0.10 -5.02 20.71
C PHE A 147 1.14 -4.31 21.60
N LEU A 148 2.06 -3.55 21.02
CA LEU A 148 3.01 -2.72 21.80
C LEU A 148 2.29 -1.64 22.61
N MET A 149 1.19 -1.09 22.11
CA MET A 149 0.36 -0.13 22.84
C MET A 149 -0.28 -0.76 24.06
N LEU A 150 -0.84 -1.96 23.92
CA LEU A 150 -1.43 -2.71 25.04
C LEU A 150 -0.39 -3.07 26.11
N ASP A 151 0.85 -3.34 25.69
CA ASP A 151 1.99 -3.61 26.57
C ASP A 151 2.63 -2.34 27.19
N GLY A 152 2.19 -1.14 26.81
CA GLY A 152 2.79 0.13 27.26
C GLY A 152 4.18 0.43 26.68
N LYS A 153 4.59 -0.27 25.60
CA LYS A 153 5.95 -0.22 25.02
C LYS A 153 6.11 0.76 23.85
N VAL A 154 5.04 1.43 23.40
CA VAL A 154 5.08 2.36 22.25
C VAL A 154 6.09 3.49 22.45
N VAL A 155 6.16 4.06 23.65
CA VAL A 155 7.12 5.14 23.97
C VAL A 155 8.56 4.60 24.05
N MET A 156 8.74 3.35 24.50
CA MET A 156 10.07 2.75 24.62
C MET A 156 10.68 2.40 23.26
N THR A 157 9.87 2.01 22.27
CA THR A 157 10.33 1.73 20.89
C THR A 157 10.54 3.01 20.07
N ALA A 158 9.81 4.09 20.35
CA ALA A 158 10.03 5.39 19.73
C ALA A 158 11.36 6.06 20.16
N LEU A 159 11.88 5.71 21.34
CA LEU A 159 13.12 6.26 21.90
C LEU A 159 14.36 5.39 21.60
N SER A 160 14.19 4.19 21.06
CA SER A 160 15.30 3.29 20.73
C SER A 160 15.84 3.55 19.31
N PRO A 161 17.15 3.86 19.13
CA PRO A 161 17.74 4.19 17.82
C PRO A 161 17.99 2.96 16.91
N LEU A 162 17.54 1.76 17.29
CA LEU A 162 17.78 0.53 16.55
C LEU A 162 16.47 -0.15 16.14
N PRO A 163 16.41 -0.75 14.94
CA PRO A 163 15.29 -1.60 14.55
C PRO A 163 15.24 -2.80 15.50
N VAL A 164 14.08 -3.03 16.13
CA VAL A 164 13.88 -4.09 17.15
C VAL A 164 13.80 -5.50 16.54
N TRP A 165 14.35 -5.70 15.35
CA TRP A 165 14.41 -7.01 14.69
C TRP A 165 15.79 -7.62 14.94
N GLY A 166 15.91 -8.32 16.07
CA GLY A 166 17.00 -9.23 16.41
C GLY A 166 16.45 -10.60 16.75
#